data_AF-B7J6U2-F1
#
_entry.id   AF-B7J6U2-F1
#
_cell.length_a   1.000
_cell.length_b   1.000
_cell.length_c   1.000
_cell.angle_alpha   90.00
_cell.angle_beta   90.00
_cell.angle_gamma   90.00
#
_symmetry.space_group_name_H-M   'P 1'
#
loop_
_entity.id
_entity.type
_entity.pdbx_description
1 polymer ?
#
loop_
_entity_poly.entity_id
_entity_poly.type
_entity_poly.pdbx_seq_one_letter_code
_entity_poly.pdbx_strand_id
1 'polypeptide(L)' 'MRLQGKTALITGATSGIGLATAELFLREGAGAWAAVSYA' A
#
# COMPACT_ATOMS: atom_id res chain seq x y z
N MET A 1 -13.81 -7.07 5.34
CA MET A 1 -12.43 -6.66 5.05
C MET A 1 -11.63 -7.86 4.61
N ARG A 2 -11.15 -7.85 3.35
CA ARG A 2 -10.49 -8.97 2.68
C ARG A 2 -9.02 -9.12 3.07
N LEU A 3 -8.35 -8.04 3.48
CA LEU A 3 -6.91 -8.02 3.78
C LEU A 3 -6.61 -7.85 5.27
N GLN A 4 -7.61 -8.06 6.13
CA GLN A 4 -7.47 -7.90 7.58
C GLN A 4 -6.26 -8.67 8.12
N GLY A 5 -5.38 -7.96 8.83
CA GLY A 5 -4.20 -8.54 9.48
C GLY A 5 -3.07 -8.93 8.53
N LYS A 6 -3.16 -8.58 7.24
CA LYS A 6 -2.07 -8.79 6.27
C LYS A 6 -1.17 -7.55 6.20
N THR A 7 0.09 -7.78 5.85
CA THR A 7 1.04 -6.70 5.51
C THR A 7 1.30 -6.70 4.01
N ALA A 8 1.24 -5.53 3.38
CA ALA A 8 1.50 -5.36 1.96
C ALA A 8 2.67 -4.39 1.72
N LEU A 9 3.61 -4.81 0.87
CA LEU A 9 4.65 -3.95 0.33
C LEU A 9 4.23 -3.48 -1.05
N ILE A 10 4.14 -2.16 -1.25
CA ILE A 10 3.67 -1.54 -2.49
C ILE A 10 4.78 -0.64 -3.03
N THR A 11 5.22 -0.92 -4.25
CA THR A 11 6.24 -0.13 -4.97
C THR A 11 5.57 0.98 -5.78
N GLY A 12 6.28 2.09 -6.01
CA GLY A 12 5.71 3.24 -6.73
C GLY A 12 4.50 3.87 -6.03
N ALA A 13 4.36 3.67 -4.72
CA ALA A 13 3.19 4.09 -3.94
C ALA A 13 3.18 5.59 -3.57
N THR A 14 4.09 6.39 -4.14
CA THR A 14 4.19 7.82 -3.87
C THR A 14 3.12 8.63 -4.61
N SER A 15 2.54 8.11 -5.70
CA SER A 15 1.51 8.80 -6.47
C SER A 15 0.71 7.83 -7.36
N GLY A 16 -0.32 8.36 -8.02
CA GLY A 16 -1.08 7.64 -9.05
C GLY A 16 -1.65 6.30 -8.58
N ILE A 17 -1.49 5.27 -9.42
CA ILE A 17 -2.04 3.93 -9.18
C ILE A 17 -1.47 3.29 -7.91
N GLY A 18 -0.17 3.47 -7.65
CA GLY A 18 0.47 2.91 -6.46
C GLY A 18 -0.11 3.49 -5.17
N LEU A 19 -0.33 4.81 -5.12
CA LEU A 19 -0.96 5.47 -3.98
C LEU A 19 -2.41 5.00 -3.78
N ALA A 20 -3.22 4.99 -4.84
CA ALA A 20 -4.60 4.51 -4.78
C ALA A 20 -4.69 3.05 -4.32
N THR A 21 -3.73 2.22 -4.71
CA THR A 21 -3.64 0.82 -4.28
C THR A 21 -3.33 0.72 -2.79
N ALA A 22 -2.38 1.53 -2.29
CA ALA A 22 -2.07 1.57 -0.86
C ALA A 22 -3.27 2.00 -0.01
N GLU A 23 -4.00 3.02 -0.45
CA GLU A 23 -5.21 3.48 0.23
C GLU A 23 -6.30 2.39 0.28
N LEU A 24 -6.54 1.70 -0.83
CA LEU A 24 -7.51 0.60 -0.86
C LEU A 24 -7.10 -0.54 0.09
N PHE A 25 -5.81 -0.87 0.13
CA PHE A 25 -5.32 -1.96 0.97
C PHE A 25 -5.45 -1.64 2.47
N LEU A 26 -5.19 -0.39 2.87
CA LEU A 26 -5.43 0.09 4.22
C LEU A 26 -6.93 -0.01 4.58
N ARG A 27 -7.83 0.39 3.68
CA ARG A 27 -9.29 0.27 3.87
C ARG A 27 -9.76 -1.18 4.01
N GLU A 28 -9.07 -2.12 3.38
CA GLU A 28 -9.34 -3.56 3.51
C GLU A 28 -8.68 -4.21 4.73
N GLY A 29 -8.09 -3.42 5.63
CA GLY A 29 -7.56 -3.87 6.92
C GLY A 29 -6.12 -4.37 6.89
N ALA A 30 -5.38 -4.07 5.81
CA ALA A 30 -3.96 -4.36 5.73
C ALA A 30 -3.13 -3.27 6.42
N GLY A 31 -1.95 -3.62 6.91
CA GLY A 31 -0.85 -2.67 7.06
C GLY A 31 -0.14 -2.50 5.72
N ALA A 32 0.08 -1.26 5.26
CA ALA A 32 0.74 -0.98 3.98
C ALA A 32 2.08 -0.27 4.18
N TRP A 33 3.10 -0.70 3.44
CA TRP A 33 4.42 -0.08 3.39
C TRP A 33 4.72 0.37 1.96
N ALA A 34 5.14 1.64 1.82
CA ALA A 34 5.59 2.19 0.55
C ALA A 34 7.11 2.11 0.46
N ALA A 35 7.63 1.45 -0.57
CA ALA A 35 9.05 1.51 -0.89
C ALA A 35 9.34 2.79 -1.68
N VAL A 36 10.25 3.62 -1.16
CA VAL A 36 10.81 4.79 -1.85
C VAL A 36 12.31 4.58 -2.03
N SER A 37 12.78 4.70 -3.27
CA SER A 37 14.21 4.71 -3.58
C SER A 37 14.71 6.16 -3.55
N TYR A 38 15.74 6.43 -2.76
CA TYR A 38 16.56 7.62 -2.92
C TYR A 38 17.70 7.28 -3.88
N ALA A 39 17.75 7.95 -5.03
CA ALA A 39 18.90 7.96 -5.92
C ALA A 39 19.70 9.24 -5.69
#